data_AF-A0A370K4G7-F1
#
_entry.id   AF-A0A370K4G7-F1
#
_cell.length_a   1.000
_cell.length_b   1.000
_cell.length_c   1.000
_cell.angle_alpha   90.00
_cell.angle_beta   90.00
_cell.angle_gamma   90.00
#
_symmetry.space_group_name_H-M   'P 1'
#
loop_
_entity.id
_entity.type
_entity.pdbx_description
1 polymer ?
#
loop_
_entity_poly.entity_id
_entity_poly.type
_entity_poly.pdbx_seq_one_letter_code
_entity_poly.pdbx_strand_id
1 'polypeptide(L)'
;MDSHSLWVAAGLAGQALFGVRFLWQWLYSEAHGRSLIPRAFWYLSVAAGVIILSYAIHRQEPVFIFGESFTLLVFLRNLQMLRKQTAK
;
A
#
# COMPACT_ATOMS: atom_id res chain seq x y z
N MET A 1 -7.03 9.30 32.11
CA MET A 1 -6.18 9.05 30.93
C MET A 1 -5.30 10.27 30.75
N ASP A 2 -3.99 10.04 30.83
CA ASP A 2 -2.93 11.00 30.54
C ASP A 2 -2.99 11.47 29.08
N SER A 3 -2.69 12.76 28.85
CA SER A 3 -2.76 13.37 27.51
C SER A 3 -1.90 12.63 26.49
N HIS A 4 -0.75 12.10 26.92
CA HIS A 4 0.15 11.30 26.10
C HIS A 4 -0.53 10.04 25.55
N SER A 5 -1.17 9.24 26.41
CA SER A 5 -1.89 8.03 25.98
C SER A 5 -3.03 8.31 25.00
N LEU A 6 -3.72 9.46 25.14
CA LEU A 6 -4.75 9.89 24.18
C LEU A 6 -4.17 10.21 22.80
N TRP A 7 -3.03 10.90 22.74
CA TRP A 7 -2.36 11.21 21.48
C TRP A 7 -1.77 9.96 20.79
N VAL A 8 -1.24 9.00 21.56
CA VAL A 8 -0.80 7.71 21.02
C VAL A 8 -1.98 6.96 20.39
N ALA A 9 -3.13 6.89 21.08
CA ALA A 9 -4.33 6.25 20.55
C ALA A 9 -4.84 6.94 19.28
N ALA A 10 -4.85 8.28 19.24
CA ALA A 10 -5.21 9.05 18.06
C ALA A 10 -4.25 8.78 16.88
N GLY A 11 -2.95 8.70 17.15
CA GLY A 11 -1.94 8.36 16.14
C GLY A 11 -2.10 6.95 15.58
N LEU A 12 -2.43 5.97 16.42
CA LEU A 12 -2.73 4.59 15.99
C LEU A 12 -4.01 4.54 15.15
N ALA A 13 -5.07 5.24 15.57
CA ALA A 13 -6.31 5.33 14.80
C ALA A 13 -6.09 6.00 13.44
N GLY A 14 -5.28 7.06 13.39
CA GLY A 14 -4.89 7.72 12.15
C GLY A 14 -4.13 6.78 11.20
N GLN A 15 -3.13 6.05 11.71
CA GLN A 15 -2.40 5.06 10.91
C GLN A 15 -3.31 3.93 10.40
N ALA A 16 -4.22 3.43 11.25
CA ALA A 16 -5.20 2.42 10.85
C ALA A 16 -6.12 2.92 9.73
N LEU A 17 -6.64 4.15 9.85
CA LEU A 17 -7.47 4.77 8.80
C LEU A 17 -6.70 4.94 7.49
N PHE A 18 -5.42 5.34 7.55
CA PHE A 18 -4.56 5.40 6.37
C PHE A 18 -4.39 4.04 5.71
N GLY A 19 -4.17 2.97 6.49
CA GLY A 19 -4.10 1.60 5.98
C GLY A 19 -5.41 1.11 5.35
N VAL A 20 -6.54 1.35 6.04
CA VAL A 20 -7.88 0.99 5.55
C VAL A 20 -8.20 1.68 4.22
N ARG A 21 -7.73 2.91 3.97
CA ARG A 21 -7.92 3.59 2.68
C ARG A 21 -7.37 2.78 1.51
N PHE A 22 -6.17 2.21 1.66
CA PHE A 22 -5.56 1.37 0.63
C PHE A 22 -6.32 0.05 0.46
N LEU A 23 -6.73 -0.56 1.58
CA LEU A 23 -7.53 -1.79 1.55
C LEU A 23 -8.87 -1.55 0.86
N TRP A 24 -9.58 -0.48 1.20
CA TRP A 24 -10.85 -0.12 0.58
C TRP A 24 -10.70 0.16 -0.91
N GLN A 25 -9.64 0.88 -1.32
CA GLN A 25 -9.34 1.10 -2.73
C GLN A 25 -9.14 -0.24 -3.46
N TRP A 26 -8.41 -1.17 -2.86
CA TRP A 26 -8.19 -2.49 -3.44
C TRP A 26 -9.51 -3.26 -3.58
N LEU A 27 -10.30 -3.42 -2.51
CA LEU A 27 -11.60 -4.09 -2.58
C LEU A 27 -12.52 -3.45 -3.62
N TYR A 28 -12.56 -2.13 -3.67
CA TYR A 28 -13.38 -1.40 -4.64
C TYR A 28 -12.93 -1.67 -6.08
N SER A 29 -11.60 -1.69 -6.33
CA SER A 29 -11.06 -2.02 -7.65
C SER A 29 -11.37 -3.45 -8.07
N GLU A 30 -11.29 -4.41 -7.14
CA GLU A 30 -11.62 -5.81 -7.33
C GLU A 30 -13.09 -5.96 -7.72
N ALA A 31 -14.00 -5.34 -6.96
CA ALA A 31 -15.44 -5.40 -7.19
C ALA A 31 -15.86 -4.85 -8.56
N HIS A 32 -15.18 -3.82 -9.07
CA HIS A 32 -15.51 -3.19 -10.34
C HIS A 32 -14.75 -3.77 -11.54
N GLY A 33 -13.75 -4.63 -11.31
CA GLY A 33 -12.92 -5.16 -12.39
C GLY A 33 -12.02 -4.08 -13.04
N ARG A 34 -11.85 -2.92 -12.40
CA ARG A 34 -11.17 -1.75 -12.98
C ARG A 34 -10.38 -0.99 -11.94
N SER A 35 -9.16 -0.58 -12.29
CA SER A 35 -8.43 0.40 -11.49
C SER A 35 -8.74 1.81 -12.00
N LEU A 36 -9.34 2.63 -11.16
CA LEU A 36 -9.64 4.04 -11.45
C LEU A 36 -8.41 4.95 -11.28
N ILE A 37 -7.34 4.42 -10.68
CA ILE A 37 -6.11 5.15 -10.37
C ILE A 37 -5.19 5.16 -11.62
N PRO A 38 -4.57 6.30 -11.98
CA PRO A 38 -3.69 6.40 -13.15
C PRO A 38 -2.53 5.39 -13.15
N ARG A 39 -2.11 4.92 -14.34
CA ARG A 39 -1.00 3.95 -14.46
C ARG A 39 0.30 4.46 -13.80
N ALA A 40 0.57 5.75 -13.95
CA ALA A 40 1.76 6.39 -13.42
C ALA A 40 1.88 6.26 -11.89
N PHE A 41 0.76 6.33 -11.17
CA PHE A 41 0.73 6.14 -9.73
C PHE A 41 1.26 4.75 -9.36
N TRP A 42 0.77 3.69 -10.00
CA TRP A 42 1.21 2.32 -9.70
C TRP A 42 2.67 2.07 -10.03
N TYR A 43 3.18 2.59 -11.15
CA TYR A 43 4.61 2.48 -11.47
C TYR A 43 5.49 3.20 -10.46
N LEU A 44 5.09 4.42 -10.04
CA LEU A 44 5.80 5.16 -9.00
C LEU A 44 5.75 4.42 -7.66
N SER A 45 4.61 3.86 -7.28
CA SER A 45 4.45 3.07 -6.06
C SER A 45 5.32 1.82 -6.06
N VAL A 46 5.42 1.11 -7.19
CA VAL A 46 6.32 -0.05 -7.33
C VAL A 46 7.78 0.38 -7.22
N ALA A 47 8.18 1.45 -7.92
CA ALA A 47 9.56 1.94 -7.87
C ALA A 47 9.95 2.37 -6.46
N ALA A 48 9.09 3.15 -5.79
CA ALA A 48 9.28 3.55 -4.40
C ALA A 48 9.33 2.34 -3.47
N GLY A 49 8.40 1.40 -3.59
CA GLY A 49 8.34 0.22 -2.73
C GLY A 49 9.55 -0.70 -2.90
N VAL A 50 10.10 -0.84 -4.11
CA VAL A 50 11.35 -1.57 -4.33
C VAL A 50 12.53 -0.89 -3.63
N ILE A 51 12.63 0.45 -3.71
CA ILE A 51 13.70 1.20 -3.04
C ILE A 51 13.59 1.02 -1.53
N ILE A 52 12.39 1.17 -0.96
CA ILE A 52 12.13 1.04 0.48
C ILE A 52 12.38 -0.38 0.95
N LEU A 53 11.90 -1.39 0.22
CA LEU A 53 12.12 -2.79 0.56
C LEU A 53 13.61 -3.14 0.52
N SER A 54 14.34 -2.65 -0.49
CA SER A 54 15.79 -2.85 -0.57
C SER A 54 16.51 -2.21 0.62
N TYR A 55 16.09 -1.01 1.02
CA TYR A 55 16.60 -0.34 2.22
C TYR A 55 16.29 -1.13 3.50
N ALA A 56 15.05 -1.63 3.66
CA ALA A 56 14.64 -2.42 4.82
C ALA A 56 15.40 -3.74 4.94
N ILE A 57 15.65 -4.42 3.80
CA ILE A 57 16.50 -5.62 3.73
C ILE A 57 17.93 -5.28 4.14
N HIS A 58 18.49 -4.20 3.62
CA HIS A 58 19.83 -3.74 4.00
C HIS A 58 19.95 -3.44 5.50
N ARG A 59 18.89 -2.88 6.10
CA ARG A 59 18.79 -2.57 7.54
C ARG A 59 18.40 -3.77 8.41
N GLN A 60 18.07 -4.91 7.79
CA GLN A 60 17.58 -6.12 8.46
C GLN A 60 16.38 -5.86 9.38
N GLU A 61 15.42 -5.03 8.96
CA GLU A 61 14.23 -4.68 9.74
C GLU A 61 13.04 -5.58 9.33
N PRO A 62 12.79 -6.73 9.99
CA PRO A 62 11.93 -7.78 9.45
C PRO A 62 10.46 -7.33 9.33
N VAL A 63 9.99 -6.57 10.31
CA VAL A 63 8.62 -6.01 10.31
C VAL A 63 8.40 -5.12 9.09
N PHE A 64 9.38 -4.28 8.77
CA PHE A 64 9.31 -3.38 7.62
C PHE A 64 9.40 -4.15 6.30
N ILE A 65 10.26 -5.16 6.23
CA ILE A 65 10.36 -6.07 5.08
C ILE A 65 9.01 -6.74 4.79
N PHE A 66 8.34 -7.30 5.81
CA PHE A 66 7.04 -7.94 5.64
C PHE A 66 5.96 -6.96 5.18
N GLY A 67 5.87 -5.80 5.84
CA GLY A 67 4.87 -4.77 5.50
C GLY A 67 5.06 -4.22 4.08
N GLU A 68 6.29 -3.89 3.72
CA GLU A 68 6.60 -3.33 2.39
C GLU A 68 6.45 -4.39 1.29
N SER A 69 6.83 -5.64 1.55
CA SER A 69 6.61 -6.74 0.60
C SER A 69 5.14 -6.95 0.29
N PHE A 70 4.27 -6.94 1.31
CA PHE A 70 2.83 -7.06 1.11
C PHE A 70 2.27 -5.88 0.30
N THR A 71 2.71 -4.66 0.63
CA THR A 71 2.32 -3.44 -0.07
C THR A 71 2.73 -3.48 -1.55
N LEU A 72 3.96 -3.92 -1.83
CA LEU A 72 4.48 -4.08 -3.19
C LEU A 72 3.67 -5.10 -4.02
N LEU A 73 3.23 -6.20 -3.40
CA LEU A 73 2.37 -7.19 -4.07
C LEU A 73 1.03 -6.59 -4.49
N VAL A 74 0.41 -5.76 -3.65
CA VAL A 74 -0.83 -5.05 -3.99
C VAL A 74 -0.64 -4.13 -5.20
N PHE A 75 0.48 -3.40 -5.24
CA PHE A 75 0.80 -2.51 -6.37
C PHE A 75 1.00 -3.27 -7.68
N LEU A 76 1.75 -4.38 -7.63
CA LEU A 76 1.99 -5.25 -8.79
C LEU A 76 0.68 -5.87 -9.31
N ARG A 77 -0.19 -6.35 -8.41
CA ARG A 77 -1.51 -6.89 -8.76
C ARG A 77 -2.37 -5.85 -9.45
N ASN A 78 -2.39 -4.61 -8.95
CA ASN A 78 -3.15 -3.53 -9.57
C ASN A 78 -2.61 -3.18 -10.97
N LEU A 79 -1.30 -3.21 -11.16
CA LEU A 79 -0.70 -3.01 -12.48
C LEU A 79 -1.09 -4.12 -13.47
N GLN A 80 -1.12 -5.38 -13.02
CA GLN A 80 -1.60 -6.50 -13.83
C GLN A 80 -3.07 -6.32 -14.24
N MET A 81 -3.91 -5.84 -13.33
CA MET A 81 -5.32 -5.54 -13.60
C MET A 81 -5.46 -4.48 -14.71
N LEU A 82 -4.71 -3.38 -14.63
CA LEU A 82 -4.70 -2.33 -15.68
C LEU A 82 -4.26 -2.86 -17.05
N ARG A 83 -3.24 -3.74 -17.10
CA ARG A 83 -2.77 -4.33 -18.36
C ARG A 83 -3.88 -5.14 -19.03
N LYS A 84 -4.62 -5.95 -18.27
CA LYS A 84 -5.76 -6.73 -18.77
C LYS A 84 -6.90 -5.84 -19.29
N GLN A 85 -7.13 -4.69 -18.67
CA GLN A 85 -8.14 -3.73 -19.15
C GLN A 85 -7.76 -3.03 -20.46
N THR A 86 -6.47 -2.88 -20.74
CA THR A 86 -5.98 -2.21 -21.96
C THR A 86 -5.92 -3.18 -23.15
N ALA A 87 -5.86 -4.48 -22.88
CA ALA A 87 -5.81 -5.55 -23.89
C ALA A 87 -7.21 -6.02 -24.35
N LYS A 88 -8.28 -5.40 -23.85
CA LYS A 88 -9.67 -5.67 -24.20
C LYS A 88 -10.26 -4.47 -24.92
#